data_AF-A0A0B1RT76-F1
#
_entry.id   AF-A0A0B1RT76-F1
#
_cell.length_a   1.000
_cell.length_b   1.000
_cell.length_c   1.000
_cell.angle_alpha   90.00
_cell.angle_beta   90.00
_cell.angle_gamma   90.00
#
_symmetry.space_group_name_H-M   'P 1'
#
loop_
_entity.id
_entity.type
_entity.pdbx_description
1 polymer ?
#
loop_
_entity_poly.entity_id
_entity_poly.type
_entity_poly.pdbx_seq_one_letter_code
_entity_poly.pdbx_strand_id
1 'polypeptide(L)'
;MDVLGTARAYIKEMVNLAGPQMKVILMDKETTTIVSCAFAQSEMMQKEASILIYVYLFERLDSPVPREAIKHLKCLVFVRPTPDNVQLLAIELRNPRYAQYYIYFSNIVSKTDLKMLAEADEHETVREVHEFFLDGIALSPPLFCINLKEVYDRSFNLTPSAYLRTKQALVALLLNQKKKPLIRYQRSSEDCKRLADDLNQVVRREEGLFDNAKQDTVLLIIDRSEDPVTPLLNQWTYEAMVHELITINNNRVAVDGQSMVL
;
A
#
# COMPACT_ATOMS: atom_id res chain seq x y z
N MET A 1 6.23 8.81 15.33
CA MET A 1 5.37 8.54 14.15
C MET A 1 5.25 7.03 14.09
N ASP A 2 4.03 6.49 14.12
CA ASP A 2 3.80 5.04 14.13
C ASP A 2 3.12 4.65 12.82
N VAL A 3 3.93 4.28 11.82
CA VAL A 3 3.42 3.95 10.48
C VAL A 3 2.64 2.64 10.49
N LEU A 4 3.06 1.68 11.33
CA LEU A 4 2.42 0.38 11.45
C LEU A 4 1.06 0.48 12.16
N GLY A 5 0.99 1.20 13.27
CA GLY A 5 -0.27 1.46 13.97
C GLY A 5 -1.28 2.20 13.10
N THR A 6 -0.82 3.16 12.29
CA THR A 6 -1.69 3.88 11.35
C THR A 6 -2.15 2.99 10.20
N ALA A 7 -1.27 2.19 9.60
CA ALA A 7 -1.66 1.21 8.59
C ALA A 7 -2.72 0.22 9.11
N ARG A 8 -2.53 -0.25 10.35
CA ARG A 8 -3.50 -1.11 11.04
C ARG A 8 -4.85 -0.44 11.25
N ALA A 9 -4.86 0.85 11.60
CA ALA A 9 -6.09 1.62 11.77
C ALA A 9 -6.87 1.76 10.46
N TYR A 10 -6.20 2.07 9.34
CA TYR A 10 -6.84 2.14 8.02
C TYR A 10 -7.49 0.81 7.61
N ILE A 11 -6.78 -0.31 7.74
CA ILE A 11 -7.33 -1.62 7.39
C ILE A 11 -8.51 -1.98 8.30
N LYS A 12 -8.46 -1.64 9.59
CA LYS A 12 -9.60 -1.82 10.51
C LYS A 12 -10.81 -0.99 10.09
N GLU A 13 -10.59 0.27 9.74
CA GLU A 13 -11.64 1.18 9.27
C GLU A 13 -12.29 0.66 7.98
N MET A 14 -11.48 0.21 7.02
CA MET A 14 -11.92 -0.40 5.77
C MET A 14 -12.89 -1.58 6.02
N VAL A 15 -12.53 -2.45 6.97
CA VAL A 15 -13.39 -3.59 7.31
C VAL A 15 -14.64 -3.13 8.07
N ASN A 16 -14.53 -2.13 8.95
CA ASN A 16 -15.67 -1.62 9.73
C ASN A 16 -16.73 -0.93 8.85
N LEU A 17 -16.32 -0.14 7.86
CA LEU A 17 -17.23 0.58 6.96
C LEU A 17 -18.19 -0.35 6.21
N ALA A 18 -17.74 -1.55 5.83
CA ALA A 18 -18.60 -2.54 5.18
C ALA A 18 -19.66 -3.19 6.10
N GLY A 19 -19.68 -2.87 7.39
CA GLY A 19 -20.69 -3.31 8.36
C GLY A 19 -20.63 -4.79 8.74
N PRO A 20 -21.59 -5.29 9.53
CA PRO A 20 -21.59 -6.67 10.02
C PRO A 20 -22.14 -7.66 8.97
N GLN A 21 -21.27 -8.41 8.30
CA GLN A 21 -21.58 -9.58 7.46
C GLN A 21 -20.29 -10.35 7.17
N MET A 22 -20.38 -11.56 6.63
CA MET A 22 -19.22 -12.27 6.08
C MET A 22 -18.66 -11.50 4.88
N LYS A 23 -17.34 -11.27 4.90
CA LYS A 23 -16.62 -10.48 3.90
C LYS A 23 -15.54 -11.30 3.23
N VAL A 24 -15.30 -11.00 1.95
CA VAL A 24 -14.11 -11.40 1.21
C VAL A 24 -13.27 -10.15 1.00
N ILE A 25 -11.95 -10.27 1.11
CA ILE A 25 -11.04 -9.21 0.68
C ILE A 25 -10.38 -9.61 -0.64
N LEU A 26 -10.49 -8.74 -1.63
CA LEU A 26 -9.90 -8.88 -2.95
C LEU A 26 -8.77 -7.86 -3.10
N MET A 27 -7.55 -8.36 -3.33
CA MET A 27 -6.34 -7.55 -3.31
C MET A 27 -5.51 -7.73 -4.57
N ASP A 28 -4.60 -6.80 -4.85
CA ASP A 28 -3.57 -6.97 -5.86
C ASP A 28 -2.27 -7.52 -5.23
N LYS A 29 -1.20 -7.59 -6.01
CA LYS A 29 0.11 -8.09 -5.55
C LYS A 29 0.72 -7.26 -4.43
N GLU A 30 0.66 -5.95 -4.58
CA GLU A 30 1.28 -5.02 -3.65
C GLU A 30 0.44 -4.90 -2.37
N THR A 31 -0.88 -4.69 -2.50
CA THR A 31 -1.78 -4.54 -1.36
C THR A 31 -1.90 -5.82 -0.53
N THR A 32 -1.80 -7.00 -1.15
CA THR A 32 -1.67 -8.28 -0.41
C THR A 32 -0.47 -8.23 0.54
N THR A 33 0.67 -7.73 0.04
CA THR A 33 1.90 -7.63 0.86
C THR A 33 1.72 -6.64 2.01
N ILE A 34 1.13 -5.48 1.72
CA ILE A 34 0.83 -4.43 2.72
C ILE A 34 -0.02 -4.98 3.86
N VAL A 35 -1.14 -5.64 3.54
CA VAL A 35 -2.04 -6.22 4.54
C VAL A 35 -1.34 -7.33 5.33
N SER A 36 -0.58 -8.19 4.65
CA SER A 36 0.12 -9.32 5.29
C SER A 36 1.21 -8.91 6.29
N CYS A 37 1.84 -7.74 6.10
CA CYS A 37 2.81 -7.20 7.06
C CYS A 37 2.13 -6.47 8.23
N ALA A 38 0.93 -5.94 8.01
CA ALA A 38 0.19 -5.21 9.03
C ALA A 38 -0.55 -6.15 10.00
N PHE A 39 -1.14 -7.25 9.52
CA PHE A 39 -1.93 -8.18 10.33
C PHE A 39 -1.54 -9.63 10.10
N ALA A 40 -1.58 -10.42 11.17
CA ALA A 40 -1.63 -11.86 11.04
C ALA A 40 -3.00 -12.31 10.51
N GLN A 41 -3.03 -13.40 9.73
CA GLN A 41 -4.28 -13.93 9.18
C GLN A 41 -5.27 -14.31 10.29
N SER A 42 -4.78 -14.84 11.42
CA SER A 42 -5.59 -15.14 12.60
C SER A 42 -6.29 -13.89 13.14
N GLU A 43 -5.59 -12.75 13.22
CA GLU A 43 -6.15 -11.48 13.71
C GLU A 43 -7.26 -10.96 12.79
N MET A 44 -7.17 -11.19 11.48
CA MET A 44 -8.19 -10.78 10.51
C MET A 44 -9.39 -11.74 10.40
N MET A 45 -9.26 -12.94 10.96
CA MET A 45 -10.29 -13.99 10.96
C MET A 45 -11.00 -14.10 12.31
N GLN A 46 -10.42 -13.57 13.40
CA GLN A 46 -10.90 -13.77 14.76
C GLN A 46 -12.11 -12.90 15.13
N LYS A 47 -13.05 -13.55 15.82
CA LYS A 47 -14.23 -12.95 16.48
C LYS A 47 -13.85 -12.31 17.82
N GLU A 48 -13.03 -11.27 17.89
CA GLU A 48 -12.82 -10.61 19.18
C GLU A 48 -13.84 -9.49 19.46
N ALA A 49 -14.37 -9.51 20.68
CA ALA A 49 -15.63 -8.95 21.16
C ALA A 49 -15.77 -7.41 21.13
N SER A 50 -14.92 -6.68 20.40
CA SER A 50 -15.04 -5.23 20.22
C SER A 50 -14.62 -4.72 18.84
N ILE A 51 -14.08 -5.55 17.93
CA ILE A 51 -13.74 -5.13 16.56
C ILE A 51 -14.08 -6.28 15.60
N LEU A 52 -15.07 -6.07 14.74
CA LEU A 52 -15.61 -7.06 13.81
C LEU A 52 -14.75 -7.16 12.52
N ILE A 53 -13.56 -7.78 12.61
CA ILE A 53 -12.80 -8.18 11.41
C ILE A 53 -13.16 -9.62 11.07
N TYR A 54 -14.28 -9.82 10.35
CA TYR A 54 -14.61 -11.12 9.73
C TYR A 54 -14.31 -11.09 8.26
N VAL A 55 -13.04 -11.27 7.92
CA VAL A 55 -12.65 -11.58 6.55
C VAL A 55 -12.54 -13.09 6.45
N TYR A 56 -13.48 -13.72 5.74
CA TYR A 56 -13.57 -15.17 5.59
C TYR A 56 -12.61 -15.71 4.52
N LEU A 57 -12.34 -14.90 3.49
CA LEU A 57 -11.53 -15.31 2.36
C LEU A 57 -10.63 -14.16 1.90
N PHE A 58 -9.40 -14.52 1.53
CA PHE A 58 -8.42 -13.64 0.93
C PHE A 58 -8.21 -14.08 -0.51
N GLU A 59 -8.46 -13.17 -1.44
CA GLU A 59 -8.31 -13.44 -2.87
C GLU A 59 -7.43 -12.41 -3.56
N ARG A 60 -6.84 -12.83 -4.67
CA ARG A 60 -6.06 -11.96 -5.55
C ARG A 60 -6.81 -11.67 -6.84
N LEU A 61 -6.83 -10.39 -7.23
CA LEU A 61 -7.52 -9.89 -8.43
C LEU A 61 -6.90 -10.44 -9.73
N ASP A 62 -5.59 -10.65 -9.74
CA ASP A 62 -4.82 -11.23 -10.85
C ASP A 62 -4.79 -12.77 -10.84
N SER A 63 -5.55 -13.43 -9.96
CA SER A 63 -5.56 -14.89 -9.90
C SER A 63 -6.17 -15.47 -11.19
N PRO A 64 -5.46 -16.38 -11.89
CA PRO A 64 -5.96 -17.02 -13.10
C PRO A 64 -6.99 -18.12 -12.80
N VAL A 65 -7.17 -18.49 -11.53
CA VAL A 65 -8.09 -19.55 -11.12
C VAL A 65 -9.53 -19.03 -11.19
N PRO A 66 -10.45 -19.72 -11.91
CA PRO A 66 -11.85 -19.35 -11.92
C PRO A 66 -12.41 -19.44 -10.49
N ARG A 67 -13.05 -18.38 -10.02
CA ARG A 67 -13.63 -18.29 -8.67
C ARG A 67 -15.12 -18.52 -8.78
N GLU A 68 -15.66 -19.26 -7.84
CA GLU A 68 -17.09 -19.50 -7.75
C GLU A 68 -17.83 -18.22 -7.33
N ALA A 69 -19.03 -18.00 -7.87
CA ALA A 69 -19.83 -16.84 -7.51
C ALA A 69 -20.50 -17.08 -6.15
N ILE A 70 -20.13 -16.28 -5.15
CA ILE A 70 -20.65 -16.37 -3.78
C ILE A 70 -21.50 -15.14 -3.46
N LYS A 71 -22.74 -15.14 -3.97
CA LYS A 71 -23.67 -13.99 -3.94
C LYS A 71 -24.22 -13.60 -2.56
N HIS A 72 -23.73 -14.18 -1.47
CA HIS A 72 -24.13 -13.81 -0.10
C HIS A 72 -23.02 -13.09 0.68
N LEU A 73 -21.86 -12.88 0.05
CA LEU A 73 -20.71 -12.20 0.65
C LEU A 73 -20.58 -10.76 0.15
N LYS A 74 -20.07 -9.90 1.05
CA LYS A 74 -19.59 -8.56 0.71
C LYS A 74 -18.12 -8.64 0.28
N CYS A 75 -17.76 -7.97 -0.80
CA CYS A 75 -16.40 -7.90 -1.29
C CYS A 75 -15.76 -6.56 -0.92
N LEU A 76 -14.63 -6.60 -0.22
CA LEU A 76 -13.75 -5.46 0.02
C LEU A 76 -12.65 -5.52 -1.02
N VAL A 77 -12.63 -4.58 -1.96
CA VAL A 77 -11.55 -4.50 -2.95
C VAL A 77 -10.52 -3.52 -2.41
N PHE A 78 -9.29 -3.96 -2.16
CA PHE A 78 -8.19 -3.07 -1.79
C PHE A 78 -7.05 -3.18 -2.81
N VAL A 79 -6.91 -2.18 -3.67
CA VAL A 79 -6.01 -2.21 -4.82
C VAL A 79 -5.33 -0.87 -5.06
N ARG A 80 -4.17 -0.90 -5.70
CA ARG A 80 -3.53 0.31 -6.23
C ARG A 80 -4.28 0.82 -7.46
N PRO A 81 -4.40 2.14 -7.68
CA PRO A 81 -5.04 2.71 -8.86
C PRO A 81 -4.10 2.66 -10.08
N THR A 82 -3.74 1.45 -10.51
CA THR A 82 -2.97 1.22 -11.76
C THR A 82 -3.92 0.91 -12.92
N PRO A 83 -3.55 1.22 -14.18
CA PRO A 83 -4.38 0.90 -15.33
C PRO A 83 -4.77 -0.59 -15.40
N ASP A 84 -3.82 -1.48 -15.11
CA ASP A 84 -4.05 -2.93 -15.10
C ASP A 84 -5.07 -3.34 -14.03
N ASN A 85 -4.94 -2.80 -12.81
CA ASN A 85 -5.88 -3.12 -11.73
C ASN A 85 -7.28 -2.57 -12.02
N VAL A 86 -7.38 -1.36 -12.57
CA VAL A 86 -8.66 -0.75 -12.97
C VAL A 86 -9.33 -1.60 -14.05
N GLN A 87 -8.57 -2.08 -15.04
CA GLN A 87 -9.10 -2.95 -16.09
C GLN A 87 -9.59 -4.29 -15.52
N LEU A 88 -8.80 -4.94 -14.67
CA LEU A 88 -9.20 -6.20 -14.02
C LEU A 88 -10.44 -6.02 -13.15
N LEU A 89 -10.53 -4.91 -12.42
CA LEU A 89 -11.69 -4.58 -11.60
C LEU A 89 -12.93 -4.30 -12.47
N ALA A 90 -12.79 -3.59 -13.60
CA ALA A 90 -13.88 -3.40 -14.55
C ALA A 90 -14.41 -4.73 -15.11
N ILE A 91 -13.52 -5.70 -15.39
CA ILE A 91 -13.92 -7.04 -15.83
C ILE A 91 -14.69 -7.78 -14.72
N GLU A 92 -14.25 -7.66 -13.47
CA GLU A 92 -14.93 -8.24 -12.30
C GLU A 92 -16.32 -7.62 -12.09
N LEU A 93 -16.48 -6.29 -12.24
CA LEU A 93 -17.76 -5.59 -12.06
C LEU A 93 -18.79 -5.90 -13.17
N ARG A 94 -18.32 -6.18 -14.40
CA ARG A 94 -19.21 -6.62 -15.49
C ARG A 94 -19.84 -7.98 -15.25
N ASN A 95 -19.18 -8.85 -14.49
CA ASN A 95 -19.68 -10.17 -14.13
C ASN A 95 -19.48 -10.42 -12.62
N PRO A 96 -20.25 -9.73 -11.76
CA PRO A 96 -19.99 -9.66 -10.33
C PRO A 96 -20.19 -11.03 -9.68
N ARG A 97 -19.17 -11.47 -8.96
CA ARG A 97 -19.16 -12.74 -8.21
C ARG A 97 -19.75 -12.59 -6.81
N TYR A 98 -19.77 -11.36 -6.29
CA TYR A 98 -20.21 -11.01 -4.95
C TYR A 98 -21.47 -10.17 -4.95
N ALA A 99 -22.15 -10.09 -3.80
CA ALA A 99 -23.41 -9.36 -3.67
C ALA A 99 -23.22 -7.84 -3.72
N GLN A 100 -22.13 -7.37 -3.12
CA GLN A 100 -21.83 -5.95 -2.92
C GLN A 100 -20.33 -5.75 -2.95
N TYR A 101 -19.88 -4.66 -3.56
CA TYR A 101 -18.47 -4.27 -3.62
C TYR A 101 -18.25 -2.95 -2.89
N TYR A 102 -17.21 -2.92 -2.04
CA TYR A 102 -16.68 -1.73 -1.38
C TYR A 102 -15.25 -1.56 -1.89
N ILE A 103 -14.99 -0.52 -2.66
CA ILE A 103 -13.73 -0.34 -3.38
C ILE A 103 -12.85 0.67 -2.63
N TYR A 104 -11.62 0.27 -2.33
CA TYR A 104 -10.63 1.05 -1.62
C TYR A 104 -9.37 1.15 -2.48
N PHE A 105 -9.02 2.35 -2.91
CA PHE A 105 -7.78 2.61 -3.64
C PHE A 105 -6.65 2.96 -2.68
N SER A 106 -5.44 2.42 -2.89
CA SER A 106 -4.28 2.71 -2.04
C SER A 106 -3.76 4.15 -2.14
N ASN A 107 -4.16 4.87 -3.20
CA ASN A 107 -3.67 6.19 -3.56
C ASN A 107 -4.74 6.97 -4.34
N ILE A 108 -4.44 8.22 -4.72
CA ILE A 108 -5.33 9.10 -5.49
C ILE A 108 -5.71 8.42 -6.82
N VAL A 109 -7.01 8.35 -7.11
CA VAL A 109 -7.55 7.76 -8.34
C VAL A 109 -8.01 8.83 -9.32
N SER A 110 -7.81 8.60 -10.62
CA SER A 110 -8.23 9.57 -11.63
C SER A 110 -9.74 9.54 -11.86
N LYS A 111 -10.33 10.69 -12.20
CA LYS A 111 -11.76 10.76 -12.57
C LYS A 111 -12.09 9.92 -13.82
N THR A 112 -11.11 9.68 -14.68
CA THR A 112 -11.28 8.84 -15.88
C THR A 112 -11.43 7.38 -15.49
N ASP A 113 -10.59 6.90 -14.57
CA ASP A 113 -10.65 5.51 -14.08
C ASP A 113 -11.95 5.26 -13.31
N LEU A 114 -12.39 6.22 -12.50
CA LEU A 114 -13.68 6.14 -11.81
C LEU A 114 -14.86 6.05 -12.79
N LYS A 115 -14.84 6.81 -13.89
CA LYS A 115 -15.87 6.72 -14.93
C LYS A 115 -15.88 5.35 -15.60
N MET A 116 -14.70 4.80 -15.91
CA MET A 116 -14.58 3.48 -16.50
C MET A 116 -15.18 2.39 -15.59
N LEU A 117 -14.96 2.48 -14.28
CA LEU A 117 -15.54 1.55 -13.31
C LEU A 117 -17.06 1.73 -13.17
N ALA A 118 -17.54 2.97 -13.19
CA ALA A 118 -18.97 3.25 -13.14
C ALA A 118 -19.70 2.71 -14.39
N GLU A 119 -19.10 2.82 -15.58
CA GLU A 119 -19.63 2.24 -16.81
C GLU A 119 -19.61 0.70 -16.79
N ALA A 120 -18.69 0.09 -16.04
CA ALA A 120 -18.55 -1.36 -15.94
C ALA A 120 -19.53 -2.01 -14.93
N ASP A 121 -20.04 -1.26 -13.94
CA ASP A 121 -20.97 -1.76 -12.92
C ASP A 121 -22.43 -1.74 -13.41
N GLU A 122 -22.73 -2.50 -14.46
CA GLU A 122 -24.08 -2.64 -15.03
C GLU A 122 -25.10 -3.24 -14.05
N HIS A 123 -24.60 -3.90 -12.99
CA HIS A 123 -25.40 -4.59 -11.98
C HIS A 123 -25.61 -3.78 -10.69
N GLU A 124 -25.12 -2.54 -10.62
CA GLU A 124 -25.25 -1.64 -9.46
C GLU A 124 -24.82 -2.29 -8.14
N THR A 125 -23.70 -3.03 -8.19
CA THR A 125 -23.19 -3.80 -7.06
C THR A 125 -22.23 -3.00 -6.19
N VAL A 126 -21.61 -1.94 -6.72
CA VAL A 126 -20.71 -1.06 -5.99
C VAL A 126 -21.51 -0.20 -5.02
N ARG A 127 -21.14 -0.22 -3.74
CA ARG A 127 -21.79 0.56 -2.68
C ARG A 127 -21.00 1.79 -2.30
N GLU A 128 -19.70 1.65 -2.16
CA GLU A 128 -18.82 2.73 -1.74
C GLU A 128 -17.48 2.64 -2.47
N VAL A 129 -16.89 3.82 -2.73
CA VAL A 129 -15.55 3.98 -3.30
C VAL A 129 -14.80 4.97 -2.44
N HIS A 130 -13.66 4.56 -1.89
CA HIS A 130 -12.83 5.37 -1.00
C HIS A 130 -11.36 5.37 -1.43
N GLU A 131 -10.66 6.45 -1.12
CA GLU A 131 -9.20 6.55 -1.23
C GLU A 131 -8.58 6.34 0.15
N PHE A 132 -7.90 5.21 0.32
CA PHE A 132 -7.21 4.84 1.55
C PHE A 132 -5.72 4.93 1.29
N PHE A 133 -5.10 6.04 1.68
CA PHE A 133 -3.69 6.35 1.45
C PHE A 133 -2.73 5.42 2.19
N LEU A 134 -2.68 4.16 1.77
CA LEU A 134 -1.82 3.11 2.30
C LEU A 134 -1.10 2.45 1.11
N ASP A 135 -0.10 3.17 0.58
CA ASP A 135 0.61 2.81 -0.66
C ASP A 135 2.05 2.37 -0.42
N GLY A 136 2.29 1.63 0.66
CA GLY A 136 3.55 0.96 0.95
C GLY A 136 3.47 0.14 2.23
N ILE A 137 4.57 -0.52 2.57
CA ILE A 137 4.62 -1.58 3.56
C ILE A 137 5.20 -1.00 4.85
N ALA A 138 4.40 -1.03 5.91
CA ALA A 138 4.87 -0.73 7.25
C ALA A 138 5.44 -2.02 7.86
N LEU A 139 6.77 -2.10 8.00
CA LEU A 139 7.45 -3.28 8.57
C LEU A 139 7.51 -3.19 10.10
N SER A 140 7.71 -1.98 10.63
CA SER A 140 7.76 -1.67 12.06
C SER A 140 7.27 -0.23 12.29
N PRO A 141 7.00 0.20 13.56
CA PRO A 141 6.48 1.55 13.82
C PRO A 141 7.27 2.70 13.19
N PRO A 142 8.63 2.67 13.10
CA PRO A 142 9.39 3.70 12.38
C PRO A 142 9.75 3.35 10.93
N LEU A 143 9.51 2.12 10.46
CA LEU A 143 10.04 1.64 9.17
C LEU A 143 8.93 1.43 8.13
N PHE A 144 9.04 2.17 7.04
CA PHE A 144 8.19 2.08 5.86
C PHE A 144 9.02 1.75 4.63
N CYS A 145 8.55 0.83 3.78
CA CYS A 145 9.22 0.45 2.55
C CYS A 145 8.25 0.30 1.36
N ILE A 146 8.78 0.30 0.14
CA ILE A 146 8.00 0.31 -1.11
C ILE A 146 8.28 -0.96 -1.95
N ASN A 147 9.21 -1.81 -1.51
CA ASN A 147 9.64 -3.04 -2.19
C ASN A 147 9.89 -2.88 -3.70
N LEU A 148 10.54 -1.78 -4.06
CA LEU A 148 10.94 -1.51 -5.44
C LEU A 148 12.08 -2.45 -5.85
N LYS A 149 11.92 -3.07 -7.02
CA LYS A 149 12.99 -3.77 -7.74
C LYS A 149 13.46 -2.89 -8.89
N GLU A 150 14.70 -3.08 -9.32
CA GLU A 150 15.25 -2.39 -10.51
C GLU A 150 15.12 -0.86 -10.42
N VAL A 151 15.47 -0.31 -9.25
CA VAL A 151 15.42 1.14 -8.98
C VAL A 151 16.32 1.89 -9.95
N TYR A 152 17.48 1.33 -10.26
CA TYR A 152 18.46 1.92 -11.17
C TYR A 152 18.56 1.12 -12.47
N ASP A 153 18.80 1.84 -13.57
CA ASP A 153 19.17 1.22 -14.84
C ASP A 153 20.64 0.76 -14.83
N ARG A 154 21.10 0.19 -15.96
CA ARG A 154 22.49 -0.29 -16.11
C ARG A 154 23.53 0.82 -16.03
N SER A 155 23.11 2.07 -16.20
CA SER A 155 23.95 3.27 -16.12
C SER A 155 23.83 3.95 -14.75
N PHE A 156 23.22 3.29 -13.76
CA PHE A 156 22.97 3.80 -12.41
C PHE A 156 22.09 5.04 -12.35
N ASN A 157 21.23 5.26 -13.36
CA ASN A 157 20.22 6.32 -13.31
C ASN A 157 18.92 5.79 -12.72
N LEU A 158 18.23 6.62 -11.94
CA LEU A 158 16.94 6.28 -11.37
C LEU A 158 15.90 6.05 -12.48
N THR A 159 15.24 4.89 -12.46
CA THR A 159 14.25 4.56 -13.48
C THR A 159 12.98 5.40 -13.32
N PRO A 160 12.31 5.82 -14.41
CA PRO A 160 11.09 6.63 -14.33
C PRO A 160 9.95 5.95 -13.55
N SER A 161 9.86 4.61 -13.64
CA SER A 161 8.87 3.81 -12.91
C SER A 161 9.14 3.82 -11.40
N ALA A 162 10.39 3.62 -10.98
CA ALA A 162 10.79 3.70 -9.57
C ALA A 162 10.59 5.11 -9.00
N TYR A 163 10.94 6.14 -9.77
CA TYR A 163 10.70 7.54 -9.40
C TYR A 163 9.21 7.82 -9.16
N LEU A 164 8.36 7.45 -10.13
CA LEU A 164 6.91 7.65 -10.02
C LEU A 164 6.33 6.90 -8.81
N ARG A 165 6.73 5.65 -8.61
CA ARG A 165 6.26 4.82 -7.50
C ARG A 165 6.71 5.38 -6.14
N THR A 166 7.93 5.89 -6.06
CA THR A 166 8.47 6.53 -4.84
C THR A 166 7.68 7.78 -4.50
N LYS A 167 7.43 8.65 -5.48
CA LYS A 167 6.60 9.85 -5.30
C LYS A 167 5.20 9.48 -4.79
N GLN A 168 4.53 8.53 -5.42
CA GLN A 168 3.21 8.06 -5.02
C GLN A 168 3.19 7.53 -3.58
N ALA A 169 4.18 6.72 -3.20
CA ALA A 169 4.28 6.16 -1.85
C ALA A 169 4.47 7.25 -0.79
N LEU A 170 5.33 8.24 -1.08
CA LEU A 170 5.60 9.33 -0.16
C LEU A 170 4.37 10.22 0.04
N VAL A 171 3.64 10.53 -1.04
CA VAL A 171 2.35 11.26 -0.93
C VAL A 171 1.38 10.49 -0.04
N ALA A 172 1.21 9.18 -0.29
CA ALA A 172 0.34 8.36 0.52
C ALA A 172 0.78 8.31 1.98
N LEU A 173 2.08 8.18 2.26
CA LEU A 173 2.64 8.19 3.61
C LEU A 173 2.35 9.51 4.36
N LEU A 174 2.53 10.64 3.68
CA LEU A 174 2.26 11.96 4.29
C LEU A 174 0.78 12.15 4.62
N LEU A 175 -0.11 11.73 3.72
CA LEU A 175 -1.56 11.75 3.94
C LEU A 175 -1.98 10.80 5.06
N ASN A 176 -1.45 9.57 5.05
CA ASN A 176 -1.66 8.55 6.08
C ASN A 176 -1.31 9.08 7.48
N GLN A 177 -0.15 9.74 7.60
CA GLN A 177 0.34 10.29 8.86
C GLN A 177 -0.24 11.67 9.19
N LYS A 178 -1.10 12.23 8.32
CA LYS A 178 -1.66 13.58 8.41
C LYS A 178 -0.57 14.64 8.65
N LYS A 179 0.47 14.62 7.82
CA LYS A 179 1.62 15.54 7.90
C LYS A 179 1.79 16.36 6.62
N LYS A 180 2.01 17.67 6.78
CA LYS A 180 2.41 18.61 5.73
C LYS A 180 3.84 19.07 6.05
N PRO A 181 4.87 18.34 5.61
CA PRO A 181 6.22 18.53 6.10
C PRO A 181 6.92 19.72 5.42
N LEU A 182 7.93 20.28 6.10
CA LEU A 182 8.97 21.04 5.43
C LEU A 182 9.89 20.07 4.69
N ILE A 183 9.90 20.13 3.36
CA ILE A 183 10.71 19.23 2.53
C ILE A 183 12.14 19.78 2.42
N ARG A 184 13.12 18.95 2.76
CA ARG A 184 14.55 19.19 2.62
C ARG A 184 15.13 18.05 1.80
N TYR A 185 16.14 18.35 0.99
CA TYR A 185 16.76 17.35 0.13
C TYR A 185 18.28 17.54 0.09
N GLN A 186 18.99 16.47 -0.22
CA GLN A 186 20.43 16.48 -0.46
C GLN A 186 20.75 17.32 -1.70
N ARG A 187 21.54 18.38 -1.51
CA ARG A 187 21.86 19.35 -2.57
C ARG A 187 22.63 18.74 -3.75
N SER A 188 23.43 17.70 -3.51
CA SER A 188 24.26 17.05 -4.54
C SER A 188 23.48 16.15 -5.50
N SER A 189 22.25 15.73 -5.15
CA SER A 189 21.42 14.85 -5.99
C SER A 189 20.29 15.63 -6.67
N GLU A 190 20.34 15.71 -8.00
CA GLU A 190 19.29 16.38 -8.79
C GLU A 190 17.96 15.60 -8.72
N ASP A 191 18.02 14.27 -8.62
CA ASP A 191 16.82 13.43 -8.44
C ASP A 191 16.11 13.72 -7.12
N CYS A 192 16.88 13.94 -6.03
CA CYS A 192 16.31 14.32 -4.74
C CYS A 192 15.63 15.69 -4.80
N LYS A 193 16.25 16.67 -5.49
CA LYS A 193 15.69 18.00 -5.71
C LYS A 193 14.40 17.92 -6.53
N ARG A 194 14.43 17.19 -7.64
CA ARG A 194 13.27 16.97 -8.50
C ARG A 194 12.11 16.33 -7.73
N LEU A 195 12.40 15.31 -6.92
CA LEU A 195 11.39 14.65 -6.08
C LEU A 195 10.80 15.63 -5.05
N ALA A 196 11.63 16.46 -4.42
CA ALA A 196 11.16 17.47 -3.48
C ALA A 196 10.24 18.51 -4.14
N ASP A 197 10.60 18.99 -5.33
CA ASP A 197 9.80 19.97 -6.08
C ASP A 197 8.47 19.37 -6.54
N ASP A 198 8.48 18.15 -7.08
CA ASP A 198 7.29 17.41 -7.48
C ASP A 198 6.35 17.14 -6.29
N LEU A 199 6.89 16.75 -5.13
CA LEU A 199 6.09 16.54 -3.92
C LEU A 199 5.45 17.84 -3.45
N ASN A 200 6.18 18.96 -3.44
CA ASN A 200 5.63 20.28 -3.15
C ASN A 200 4.50 20.65 -4.12
N GLN A 201 4.66 20.34 -5.41
CA GLN A 201 3.63 20.59 -6.41
C GLN A 201 2.37 19.76 -6.14
N VAL A 202 2.51 18.48 -5.78
CA VAL A 202 1.36 17.62 -5.43
C VAL A 202 0.65 18.16 -4.18
N VAL A 203 1.39 18.53 -3.13
CA VAL A 203 0.81 19.10 -1.90
C VAL A 203 0.04 20.40 -2.18
N ARG A 204 0.52 21.24 -3.11
CA ARG A 204 -0.18 22.46 -3.53
C ARG A 204 -1.42 22.17 -4.37
N ARG A 205 -1.34 21.21 -5.28
CA ARG A 205 -2.44 20.84 -6.17
C ARG A 205 -3.59 20.19 -5.39
N GLU A 206 -3.25 19.30 -4.47
CA GLU A 206 -4.20 18.53 -3.66
C GLU A 206 -4.32 19.11 -2.25
N GLU A 207 -4.30 20.44 -2.11
CA GLU A 207 -4.25 21.12 -0.82
C GLU A 207 -5.37 20.68 0.13
N GLY A 208 -6.58 20.45 -0.41
CA GLY A 208 -7.73 19.99 0.37
C GLY A 208 -7.53 18.63 1.06
N LEU A 209 -6.69 17.74 0.50
CA LEU A 209 -6.33 16.48 1.16
C LEU A 209 -5.42 16.70 2.39
N PHE A 210 -4.73 17.84 2.44
CA PHE A 210 -3.78 18.21 3.50
C PHE A 210 -4.33 19.26 4.48
N ASP A 211 -5.60 19.67 4.40
CA ASP A 211 -6.17 20.71 5.27
C ASP A 211 -6.06 20.38 6.77
N ASN A 212 -6.22 19.10 7.11
CA ASN A 212 -6.11 18.61 8.49
C ASN A 212 -4.69 18.15 8.87
N ALA A 213 -3.70 18.38 8.01
CA ALA A 213 -2.35 17.88 8.20
C ALA A 213 -1.49 18.85 9.04
N LYS A 214 -0.72 18.30 9.98
CA LYS A 214 0.16 19.09 10.86
C LYS A 214 1.44 19.52 10.14
N GLN A 215 1.87 20.76 10.40
CA GLN A 215 3.11 21.36 9.86
C GLN A 215 4.28 21.30 10.88
N ASP A 216 4.41 20.19 11.58
CA ASP A 216 5.36 19.98 12.69
C ASP A 216 6.47 18.98 12.32
N THR A 217 6.68 18.73 11.03
CA THR A 217 7.50 17.62 10.54
C THR A 217 8.43 18.07 9.41
N VAL A 218 9.62 17.48 9.34
CA VAL A 218 10.57 17.66 8.23
C VAL A 218 10.65 16.36 7.46
N LEU A 219 10.53 16.41 6.13
CA LEU A 219 10.83 15.29 5.25
C LEU A 219 12.21 15.54 4.65
N LEU A 220 13.18 14.69 4.99
CA LEU A 220 14.54 14.75 4.45
C LEU A 220 14.72 13.67 3.38
N ILE A 221 15.03 14.08 2.15
CA ILE A 221 15.26 13.20 1.00
C ILE A 221 16.77 13.11 0.76
N ILE A 222 17.30 11.89 0.81
CA ILE A 222 18.74 11.60 0.66
C ILE A 222 18.90 10.49 -0.37
N ASP A 223 19.93 10.64 -1.19
CA ASP A 223 20.40 9.68 -2.16
C ASP A 223 21.39 8.70 -1.50
N ARG A 224 21.25 7.40 -1.78
CA ARG A 224 22.11 6.39 -1.14
C ARG A 224 23.57 6.53 -1.55
N SER A 225 23.85 7.17 -2.69
CA SER A 225 25.22 7.42 -3.16
C SER A 225 26.09 8.24 -2.20
N GLU A 226 25.50 9.01 -1.28
CA GLU A 226 26.24 9.78 -0.26
C GLU A 226 26.88 8.86 0.81
N ASP A 227 26.29 7.68 1.05
CA ASP A 227 26.78 6.69 2.01
C ASP A 227 26.74 5.27 1.40
N PRO A 228 27.73 4.94 0.55
CA PRO A 228 27.85 3.61 -0.06
C PRO A 228 28.50 2.59 0.88
N VAL A 229 29.03 3.01 2.04
CA VAL A 229 29.80 2.14 2.96
C VAL A 229 28.86 1.36 3.88
N THR A 230 27.88 2.03 4.49
CA THR A 230 26.95 1.38 5.44
C THR A 230 26.24 0.12 4.92
N PRO A 231 25.77 0.00 3.65
CA PRO A 231 25.11 -1.22 3.20
C PRO A 231 26.09 -2.38 2.94
N LEU A 232 27.40 -2.13 2.95
CA LEU A 232 28.46 -3.13 2.72
C LEU A 232 29.13 -3.61 4.02
N LEU A 233 28.89 -2.91 5.14
CA LEU A 233 29.46 -3.29 6.43
C LEU A 233 28.69 -4.45 7.05
N ASN A 234 29.42 -5.42 7.59
CA ASN A 234 28.82 -6.49 8.38
C ASN A 234 28.14 -5.93 9.63
N GLN A 235 26.91 -6.37 9.87
CA GLN A 235 26.07 -5.90 10.96
C GLN A 235 26.01 -6.93 12.09
N TRP A 236 26.14 -6.46 13.33
CA TRP A 236 26.16 -7.31 14.54
C TRP A 236 24.91 -7.16 15.41
N THR A 237 23.99 -6.25 15.05
CA THR A 237 22.68 -6.17 15.69
C THR A 237 21.78 -7.28 15.15
N TYR A 238 20.96 -7.90 16.01
CA TYR A 238 20.19 -9.10 15.67
C TYR A 238 19.41 -9.00 14.36
N GLU A 239 18.54 -8.00 14.19
CA GLU A 239 17.72 -7.84 12.99
C GLU A 239 18.57 -7.66 11.72
N ALA A 240 19.58 -6.79 11.78
CA ALA A 240 20.44 -6.52 10.64
C ALA A 240 21.32 -7.72 10.27
N MET A 241 21.83 -8.45 11.27
CA MET A 241 22.61 -9.67 11.07
C MET A 241 21.76 -10.78 10.43
N VAL A 242 20.51 -10.95 10.88
CA VAL A 242 19.56 -11.89 10.27
C VAL A 242 19.25 -11.49 8.82
N HIS A 243 19.05 -10.20 8.55
CA HIS A 243 18.84 -9.71 7.20
C HIS A 243 20.06 -9.93 6.29
N GLU A 244 21.27 -9.72 6.82
CA GLU A 244 22.50 -9.94 6.06
C GLU A 244 22.75 -11.42 5.73
N LEU A 245 22.58 -12.31 6.72
CA LEU A 245 22.93 -13.73 6.58
C LEU A 245 21.83 -14.57 5.93
N ILE A 246 20.55 -14.26 6.20
CA ILE A 246 19.40 -15.10 5.82
C ILE A 246 18.39 -14.32 4.97
N THR A 247 18.51 -12.99 4.89
CA THR A 247 17.57 -12.10 4.19
C THR A 247 16.16 -12.13 4.77
N ILE A 248 15.78 -11.03 5.41
CA ILE A 248 14.39 -10.77 5.82
C ILE A 248 13.64 -10.18 4.62
N ASN A 249 12.54 -10.82 4.23
CA ASN A 249 11.64 -10.33 3.19
C ASN A 249 10.22 -10.22 3.74
N ASN A 250 9.71 -8.99 3.92
CA ASN A 250 8.37 -8.72 4.44
C ASN A 250 8.09 -9.43 5.79
N ASN A 251 9.02 -9.26 6.74
CA ASN A 251 9.00 -9.93 8.05
C ASN A 251 8.96 -11.46 7.97
N ARG A 252 9.48 -12.05 6.89
CA ARG A 252 9.65 -13.50 6.73
C ARG A 252 11.08 -13.86 6.42
N VAL A 253 11.49 -15.02 6.90
CA VAL A 253 12.81 -15.61 6.67
C VAL A 253 12.63 -17.03 6.16
N ALA A 254 13.51 -17.49 5.26
CA ALA A 254 13.54 -18.87 4.81
C ALA A 254 14.64 -19.63 5.54
N VAL A 255 14.27 -20.64 6.33
CA VAL A 255 15.21 -21.52 7.05
C VAL A 255 14.92 -22.96 6.63
N ASP A 256 15.92 -23.68 6.13
CA ASP A 256 15.81 -25.07 5.68
C ASP A 256 14.65 -25.34 4.68
N GLY A 257 14.39 -24.37 3.80
CA GLY A 257 13.31 -24.44 2.82
C GLY A 257 11.90 -24.15 3.38
N GLN A 258 11.79 -23.82 4.67
CA GLN A 258 10.55 -23.39 5.32
C GLN A 258 10.53 -21.88 5.51
N SER A 259 9.40 -21.24 5.21
CA SER A 259 9.20 -19.81 5.48
C SER A 259 8.67 -19.61 6.89
N MET A 260 9.42 -18.89 7.72
CA MET A 260 9.05 -18.51 9.09
C MET A 260 8.73 -17.01 9.14
N VAL A 261 7.74 -16.63 9.94
CA VAL A 261 7.37 -15.24 10.22
C VAL A 261 8.15 -14.77 11.45
N LEU A 262 8.76 -13.58 11.37
CA LEU A 262 9.47 -12.93 12.47
C LEU A 262 8.52 -12.16 13.40
#